data_AF-A0A9X8YCY1-F1
#
_entry.id   AF-A0A9X8YCY1-F1
#
_cell.length_a   1.000
_cell.length_b   1.000
_cell.length_c   1.000
_cell.angle_alpha   90.00
_cell.angle_beta   90.00
_cell.angle_gamma   90.00
#
_symmetry.space_group_name_H-M   'P 1'
#
loop_
_entity.id
_entity.type
_entity.pdbx_description
1 polymer ?
#
loop_
_entity_poly.entity_id
_entity_poly.type
_entity_poly.pdbx_seq_one_letter_code
_entity_poly.pdbx_strand_id
1 'polypeptide(L)'
;MSKPRKSAAAVAAREKARAKAEEITRRNEQLIELAAKFFIHEEEIELIDEDAAKKIAELQATAEAKKDKARVAAASVVEQMVGTGESKKSIGERLGLSGSELKSFLPPATPAKEPKVVEEQNEETAQDTASTAEGQASGVAANV
;
A
#
# COMPACT_ATOMS: atom_id res chain seq x y z
N MET A 1 21.64 90.18 13.80
CA MET A 1 21.34 89.05 14.71
C MET A 1 20.88 87.85 13.89
N SER A 2 21.46 86.69 14.19
CA SER A 2 21.70 85.51 13.33
C SER A 2 20.49 84.78 12.72
N LYS A 3 20.73 84.16 11.54
CA LYS A 3 19.87 83.19 10.83
C LYS A 3 19.66 81.90 11.67
N PRO A 4 18.45 81.60 12.19
CA PRO A 4 18.16 80.34 12.90
C PRO A 4 17.47 79.27 12.04
N ARG A 5 17.24 79.49 10.74
CA ARG A 5 16.28 78.68 9.95
C ARG A 5 16.86 77.40 9.32
N LYS A 6 18.18 77.29 9.19
CA LYS A 6 18.81 76.11 8.55
C LYS A 6 18.87 74.88 9.46
N SER A 7 19.06 75.06 10.76
CA SER A 7 19.10 73.95 11.73
C SER A 7 17.72 73.34 11.96
N ALA A 8 16.68 74.16 12.14
CA ALA A 8 15.30 73.70 12.28
C ALA A 8 14.81 72.90 11.07
N ALA A 9 15.13 73.35 9.85
CA ALA A 9 14.79 72.62 8.63
C ALA A 9 15.54 71.28 8.50
N ALA A 10 16.81 71.22 8.93
CA ALA A 10 17.59 69.99 8.93
C ALA A 10 17.10 68.97 9.97
N VAL A 11 16.64 69.43 11.14
CA VAL A 11 16.04 68.56 12.17
C VAL A 11 14.71 67.99 11.67
N ALA A 12 13.82 68.83 11.13
CA ALA A 12 12.54 68.37 10.58
C ALA A 12 12.71 67.37 9.41
N ALA A 13 13.73 67.57 8.56
CA ALA A 13 14.04 66.62 7.49
C ALA A 13 14.51 65.25 8.02
N ARG A 14 15.34 65.24 9.08
CA ARG A 14 15.80 64.00 9.74
C ARG A 14 14.66 63.28 10.44
N GLU A 15 13.78 64.00 11.13
CA GLU A 15 12.60 63.42 11.78
C GLU A 15 11.67 62.78 10.75
N LYS A 16 11.40 63.46 9.64
CA LYS A 16 10.59 62.90 8.54
C LYS A 16 11.24 61.68 7.89
N ALA A 17 12.57 61.66 7.77
CA ALA A 17 13.29 60.49 7.27
C ALA A 17 13.20 59.30 8.23
N ARG A 18 13.31 59.53 9.54
CA ARG A 18 13.13 58.50 10.58
C ARG A 18 11.71 57.93 10.58
N ALA A 19 10.69 58.80 10.58
CA ALA A 19 9.30 58.36 10.53
C ALA A 19 8.98 57.49 9.30
N LYS A 20 9.52 57.86 8.13
CA LYS A 20 9.39 57.04 6.91
C LYS A 20 10.13 55.71 7.01
N ALA A 21 11.32 55.71 7.60
CA ALA A 21 12.08 54.48 7.81
C ALA A 21 11.32 53.53 8.76
N GLU A 22 10.78 54.04 9.85
CA GLU A 22 9.95 53.29 10.80
C GLU A 22 8.68 52.75 10.13
N GLU A 23 8.00 53.53 9.30
CA GLU A 23 6.82 53.08 8.54
C GLU A 23 7.16 51.94 7.58
N ILE A 24 8.26 52.07 6.83
CA ILE A 24 8.73 51.02 5.91
C ILE A 24 9.10 49.76 6.68
N THR A 25 9.84 49.88 7.78
CA THR A 25 10.21 48.74 8.63
C THR A 25 8.97 48.04 9.17
N ARG A 26 8.00 48.79 9.72
CA ARG A 26 6.75 48.22 10.24
C ARG A 26 5.97 47.47 9.17
N ARG A 27 5.88 48.03 7.96
CA ARG A 27 5.22 47.37 6.83
C ARG A 27 5.95 46.09 6.44
N ASN A 28 7.28 46.11 6.40
CA ASN A 28 8.09 44.95 6.07
C ASN A 28 7.95 43.84 7.12
N GLU A 29 7.95 44.18 8.41
CA GLU A 29 7.69 43.22 9.50
C GLU A 29 6.32 42.55 9.35
N GLN A 30 5.28 43.33 9.03
CA GLN A 30 3.95 42.78 8.76
C GLN A 30 3.94 41.85 7.54
N LEU A 31 4.64 42.20 6.46
CA LEU A 31 4.75 41.35 5.27
C LEU A 31 5.51 40.05 5.59
N ILE A 32 6.56 40.11 6.40
CA ILE A 32 7.31 38.93 6.84
C ILE A 32 6.41 38.00 7.66
N GLU A 33 5.62 38.54 8.61
CA GLU A 33 4.69 37.73 9.40
C GLU A 33 3.60 37.08 8.53
N LEU A 34 3.04 37.82 7.57
CA LEU A 34 2.06 37.28 6.63
C LEU A 34 2.66 36.20 5.72
N ALA A 35 3.90 36.40 5.25
CA ALA A 35 4.60 35.40 4.45
C ALA A 35 4.85 34.11 5.26
N ALA A 36 5.26 34.24 6.53
CA ALA A 36 5.42 33.08 7.41
C ALA A 36 4.12 32.30 7.58
N LYS A 37 2.99 32.99 7.81
CA LYS A 37 1.67 32.36 7.89
C LYS A 37 1.27 31.67 6.59
N PHE A 38 1.54 32.28 5.45
CA PHE A 38 1.27 31.69 4.14
C PHE A 38 2.00 30.35 3.98
N PHE A 39 3.30 30.29 4.28
CA PHE A 39 4.05 29.04 4.15
C PHE A 39 3.61 27.95 5.11
N ILE A 40 3.21 28.31 6.33
CA ILE A 40 2.62 27.34 7.28
C ILE A 40 1.34 26.75 6.68
N HIS A 41 0.46 27.57 6.11
CA HIS A 41 -0.78 27.07 5.50
C HIS A 41 -0.51 26.27 4.22
N GLU A 42 0.49 26.64 3.42
CA GLU A 42 0.87 25.85 2.24
C GLU A 42 1.36 24.46 2.64
N GLU A 43 2.22 24.37 3.67
CA GLU A 43 2.68 23.09 4.22
C GLU A 43 1.52 22.27 4.81
N GLU A 44 0.58 22.91 5.51
CA GLU A 44 -0.64 22.24 5.99
C GLU A 44 -1.48 21.65 4.85
N ILE A 45 -1.61 22.36 3.73
CA ILE A 45 -2.34 21.88 2.55
C ILE A 45 -1.62 20.67 1.94
N GLU A 46 -0.30 20.75 1.75
CA GLU A 46 0.50 19.64 1.23
C GLU A 46 0.37 18.39 2.11
N LEU A 47 0.44 18.55 3.43
CA LEU A 47 0.25 17.46 4.38
C LEU A 47 -1.15 16.84 4.30
N ILE A 48 -2.19 17.66 4.14
CA ILE A 48 -3.57 17.18 3.97
C ILE A 48 -3.68 16.33 2.69
N ASP A 49 -3.11 16.80 1.58
CA ASP A 49 -3.16 16.09 0.30
C ASP A 49 -2.39 14.77 0.35
N GLU A 50 -1.20 14.77 0.96
CA GLU A 50 -0.44 13.54 1.18
C GLU A 50 -1.20 12.51 2.01
N ASP A 51 -1.78 12.94 3.14
CA ASP A 51 -2.55 12.06 4.03
C ASP A 51 -3.82 11.54 3.36
N ALA A 52 -4.49 12.37 2.56
CA ALA A 52 -5.63 11.94 1.76
C ALA A 52 -5.22 10.88 0.73
N ALA A 53 -4.13 11.11 0.00
CA ALA A 53 -3.61 10.15 -0.98
C ALA A 53 -3.24 8.81 -0.34
N LYS A 54 -2.56 8.84 0.83
CA LYS A 54 -2.23 7.62 1.61
C LYS A 54 -3.49 6.85 2.00
N LYS A 55 -4.50 7.52 2.56
CA LYS A 55 -5.77 6.89 2.97
C LYS A 55 -6.53 6.30 1.78
N ILE A 56 -6.56 6.99 0.64
CA ILE A 56 -7.20 6.48 -0.58
C ILE A 56 -6.49 5.21 -1.05
N ALA A 57 -5.16 5.20 -1.09
CA ALA A 57 -4.38 4.04 -1.51
C ALA A 57 -4.62 2.83 -0.58
N GLU A 58 -4.62 3.04 0.73
CA GLU A 58 -4.92 1.99 1.72
C GLU A 58 -6.32 1.42 1.56
N LEU A 59 -7.31 2.28 1.34
CA LEU A 59 -8.70 1.88 1.16
C LEU A 59 -8.89 1.11 -0.15
N GLN A 60 -8.24 1.55 -1.23
CA GLN A 60 -8.23 0.83 -2.50
C GLN A 60 -7.57 -0.55 -2.38
N ALA A 61 -6.40 -0.63 -1.74
CA ALA A 61 -5.71 -1.91 -1.51
C ALA A 61 -6.58 -2.87 -0.67
N THR A 62 -7.22 -2.35 0.39
CA THR A 62 -8.14 -3.13 1.23
C THR A 62 -9.37 -3.59 0.45
N ALA A 63 -9.93 -2.73 -0.39
CA ALA A 63 -11.07 -3.05 -1.23
C ALA A 63 -10.74 -4.14 -2.26
N GLU A 64 -9.56 -4.05 -2.92
CA GLU A 64 -9.15 -5.07 -3.88
C GLU A 64 -8.89 -6.41 -3.19
N ALA A 65 -8.21 -6.43 -2.06
CA ALA A 65 -8.03 -7.65 -1.28
C ALA A 65 -9.37 -8.29 -0.84
N LYS A 66 -10.39 -7.48 -0.51
CA LYS A 66 -11.74 -7.98 -0.21
C LYS A 66 -12.43 -8.54 -1.45
N LYS A 67 -12.31 -7.86 -2.60
CA LYS A 67 -12.85 -8.36 -3.88
C LYS A 67 -12.19 -9.66 -4.28
N ASP A 68 -10.88 -9.80 -4.12
CA ASP A 68 -10.17 -11.03 -4.47
C ASP A 68 -10.60 -12.20 -3.59
N LYS A 69 -10.76 -11.97 -2.28
CA LYS A 69 -11.35 -12.98 -1.38
C LYS A 69 -12.77 -13.37 -1.82
N ALA A 70 -13.59 -12.40 -2.19
CA ALA A 70 -14.94 -12.66 -2.70
C ALA A 70 -14.94 -13.40 -4.05
N ARG A 71 -13.99 -13.08 -4.96
CA ARG A 71 -13.80 -13.79 -6.24
C ARG A 71 -13.41 -15.24 -6.02
N VAL A 72 -12.49 -15.52 -5.10
CA VAL A 72 -12.09 -16.89 -4.73
C VAL A 72 -13.27 -17.66 -4.14
N ALA A 73 -14.04 -17.04 -3.25
CA ALA A 73 -15.25 -17.65 -2.69
C ALA A 73 -16.29 -17.95 -3.78
N ALA A 74 -16.52 -17.01 -4.71
CA ALA A 74 -17.43 -17.19 -5.83
C ALA A 74 -16.97 -18.33 -6.77
N ALA A 75 -15.67 -18.41 -7.07
CA ALA A 75 -15.07 -19.50 -7.84
C ALA A 75 -15.32 -20.87 -7.18
N SER A 76 -15.11 -20.97 -5.86
CA SER A 76 -15.38 -22.20 -5.11
C SER A 76 -16.86 -22.63 -5.19
N VAL A 77 -17.80 -21.69 -5.13
CA VAL A 77 -19.23 -21.99 -5.30
C VAL A 77 -19.52 -22.50 -6.71
N VAL A 78 -18.94 -21.88 -7.74
CA VAL A 78 -19.09 -22.34 -9.13
C VAL A 78 -18.51 -23.74 -9.32
N GLU A 79 -17.37 -24.05 -8.74
CA GLU A 79 -16.80 -25.40 -8.75
C GLU A 79 -17.72 -26.42 -8.08
N GLN A 80 -18.32 -26.08 -6.95
CA GLN A 80 -19.31 -26.94 -6.28
C GLN A 80 -20.53 -27.17 -7.16
N MET A 81 -21.03 -26.15 -7.87
CA MET A 81 -22.13 -26.28 -8.83
C MET A 81 -21.78 -27.19 -10.01
N VAL A 82 -20.55 -27.13 -10.51
CA VAL A 82 -20.09 -28.08 -11.54
C VAL A 82 -20.00 -29.50 -10.97
N GLY A 83 -19.57 -29.63 -9.71
CA GLY A 83 -19.48 -30.90 -8.99
C GLY A 83 -20.81 -31.63 -8.80
N THR A 84 -21.96 -30.94 -8.91
CA THR A 84 -23.28 -31.60 -8.86
C THR A 84 -23.64 -32.33 -10.16
N GLY A 85 -22.82 -32.18 -11.21
CA GLY A 85 -23.05 -32.77 -12.53
C GLY A 85 -23.90 -31.91 -13.47
N GLU A 86 -24.28 -30.69 -13.07
CA GLU A 86 -24.93 -29.75 -13.98
C GLU A 86 -23.99 -29.29 -15.11
N SER A 87 -24.55 -29.09 -16.31
CA SER A 87 -23.76 -28.59 -17.44
C SER A 87 -23.34 -27.12 -17.20
N LYS A 88 -22.13 -26.76 -17.64
CA LYS A 88 -21.63 -25.37 -17.55
C LYS A 88 -22.58 -24.35 -18.21
N LYS A 89 -23.31 -24.77 -19.26
CA LYS A 89 -24.32 -23.92 -19.91
C LYS A 89 -25.51 -23.65 -18.97
N SER A 90 -26.05 -24.68 -18.33
CA SER A 90 -27.14 -24.56 -17.34
C SER A 90 -26.73 -23.68 -16.15
N ILE A 91 -25.51 -23.89 -15.64
CA ILE A 91 -24.97 -23.09 -14.52
C ILE A 91 -24.84 -21.61 -14.92
N GLY A 92 -24.31 -21.33 -16.12
CA GLY A 92 -24.21 -19.97 -16.63
C GLY A 92 -25.56 -19.28 -16.76
N GLU A 93 -26.55 -19.96 -17.35
CA GLU A 93 -27.93 -19.45 -17.46
C GLU A 93 -28.54 -19.18 -16.08
N ARG A 94 -28.29 -20.04 -15.09
CA ARG A 94 -28.81 -19.90 -13.72
C ARG A 94 -28.16 -18.75 -12.95
N LEU A 95 -26.87 -18.50 -13.17
CA LEU A 95 -26.13 -17.41 -12.54
C LEU A 95 -26.22 -16.09 -13.32
N GLY A 96 -26.86 -16.09 -14.50
CA GLY A 96 -26.90 -14.94 -15.39
C GLY A 96 -25.54 -14.58 -15.98
N LEU A 97 -24.61 -15.53 -16.03
CA LEU A 97 -23.26 -15.36 -16.53
C LEU A 97 -23.15 -15.83 -17.97
N SER A 98 -22.42 -15.08 -18.79
CA SER A 98 -21.99 -15.58 -20.09
C SER A 98 -21.03 -16.77 -19.92
N GLY A 99 -20.93 -17.61 -20.95
CA GLY A 99 -20.00 -18.74 -20.93
C GLY A 99 -18.53 -18.32 -20.76
N SER A 100 -18.16 -17.10 -21.15
CA SER A 100 -16.84 -16.52 -20.92
C SER A 100 -16.63 -16.10 -19.47
N GLU A 101 -17.62 -15.44 -18.86
CA GLU A 101 -17.53 -15.02 -17.45
C GLU A 101 -17.49 -16.24 -16.52
N LEU A 102 -18.29 -17.27 -16.81
CA LEU A 102 -18.27 -18.51 -16.04
C LEU A 102 -16.89 -19.20 -16.10
N LYS A 103 -16.21 -19.13 -17.25
CA LYS A 103 -14.84 -19.67 -17.38
C LYS A 103 -13.84 -18.91 -16.53
N SER A 104 -14.03 -17.61 -16.29
CA SER A 104 -13.15 -16.80 -15.44
C SER A 104 -13.17 -17.22 -13.97
N PHE A 105 -14.25 -17.89 -13.53
CA PHE A 105 -14.39 -18.44 -12.18
C PHE A 105 -13.90 -19.88 -12.05
N LEU A 106 -13.62 -20.54 -13.16
CA LEU A 106 -13.10 -21.91 -13.17
C LEU A 106 -11.58 -21.87 -13.29
N PRO A 107 -10.86 -22.74 -12.58
CA PRO A 107 -9.41 -22.84 -12.74
C PRO A 107 -9.09 -23.20 -14.19
N PRO A 108 -7.96 -22.70 -14.75
CA PRO A 108 -7.50 -23.16 -16.06
C PRO A 108 -7.35 -24.67 -15.99
N ALA A 109 -7.89 -25.37 -16.98
CA ALA A 109 -7.92 -26.83 -17.00
C ALA A 109 -6.49 -27.39 -16.95
N THR A 110 -5.98 -27.68 -15.76
CA THR A 110 -4.87 -28.60 -15.58
C THR A 110 -5.40 -29.98 -15.95
N PRO A 111 -4.73 -30.73 -16.85
CA PRO A 111 -5.14 -32.09 -17.16
C PRO A 111 -5.14 -32.90 -15.85
N ALA A 112 -6.29 -33.51 -15.57
CA ALA A 112 -6.58 -34.23 -14.34
C ALA A 112 -5.46 -35.25 -14.05
N LYS A 113 -4.88 -35.15 -12.85
CA LYS A 113 -4.09 -36.25 -12.29
C LYS A 113 -5.11 -37.30 -11.84
N GLU A 114 -5.20 -38.37 -12.61
CA GLU A 114 -6.09 -39.51 -12.41
C GLU A 114 -5.97 -40.09 -10.98
N PRO A 115 -7.06 -40.67 -10.43
CA PRO A 115 -7.06 -41.28 -9.12
C PRO A 115 -6.30 -42.61 -9.17
N LYS A 116 -5.20 -42.71 -8.41
CA LYS A 116 -4.56 -44.00 -8.12
C LYS A 116 -5.46 -44.78 -7.17
N VAL A 117 -6.33 -45.61 -7.72
CA VAL A 117 -6.84 -46.79 -7.02
C VAL A 117 -5.70 -47.80 -6.98
N VAL A 118 -5.23 -48.14 -5.78
CA VAL A 118 -4.50 -49.40 -5.57
C VAL A 118 -5.04 -50.00 -4.28
N GLU A 119 -5.97 -50.94 -4.44
CA GLU A 119 -6.40 -51.88 -3.41
C GLU A 119 -5.28 -52.93 -3.21
N GLU A 120 -4.93 -53.08 -1.94
CA GLU A 120 -4.46 -54.25 -1.20
C GLU A 120 -3.82 -55.44 -1.95
N GLN A 121 -2.56 -55.75 -1.60
CA GLN A 121 -2.18 -57.13 -1.26
C GLN A 121 -1.28 -57.15 -0.02
N ASN A 122 -1.82 -57.78 1.00
CA ASN A 122 -1.20 -58.22 2.25
C ASN A 122 -0.37 -59.48 1.97
N GLU A 123 0.90 -59.53 2.37
CA GLU A 123 1.54 -60.78 2.80
C GLU A 123 2.69 -60.52 3.78
N GLU A 124 2.42 -60.96 5.00
CA GLU A 124 3.26 -61.17 6.16
C GLU A 124 4.35 -62.21 5.87
N THR A 125 5.62 -61.93 6.17
CA THR A 125 6.60 -62.93 6.64
C THR A 125 7.73 -62.25 7.41
N ALA A 126 8.11 -62.93 8.48
CA ALA A 126 8.80 -62.45 9.66
C ALA A 126 10.34 -62.33 9.54
N GLN A 127 10.84 -61.52 10.48
CA GLN A 127 12.01 -61.76 11.34
C GLN A 127 13.44 -61.80 10.78
N ASP A 128 14.20 -60.84 11.34
CA ASP A 128 15.42 -61.08 12.13
C ASP A 128 16.73 -61.35 11.38
N THR A 129 17.60 -60.34 11.30
CA THR A 129 19.00 -60.52 11.70
C THR A 129 19.56 -59.25 12.34
N ALA A 130 20.18 -59.49 13.49
CA ALA A 130 20.74 -58.56 14.44
C ALA A 130 21.99 -57.78 13.97
N SER A 131 22.16 -56.61 14.60
CA SER A 131 23.39 -56.12 15.26
C SER A 131 24.65 -55.82 14.43
N THR A 132 25.18 -54.58 14.52
CA THR A 132 26.40 -54.22 15.29
C THR A 132 27.12 -52.94 14.78
N ALA A 133 27.48 -52.08 15.75
CA ALA A 133 28.56 -51.06 15.82
C ALA A 133 28.50 -49.83 14.89
N GLU A 134 28.40 -48.59 15.40
CA GLU A 134 29.37 -47.78 16.19
C GLU A 134 30.57 -47.23 15.39
N GLY A 135 30.81 -45.91 15.54
CA GLY A 135 32.04 -45.19 15.14
C GLY A 135 31.77 -43.96 14.26
N GLN A 136 31.39 -42.79 14.81
CA GLN A 136 32.26 -41.71 15.32
C GLN A 136 33.16 -41.00 14.30
N ALA A 137 33.16 -39.65 14.41
CA ALA A 137 34.21 -38.69 14.03
C ALA A 137 34.35 -38.40 12.51
N SER A 138 34.68 -37.22 11.99
CA SER A 138 35.13 -35.91 12.50
C SER A 138 35.35 -34.97 11.28
N GLY A 139 35.37 -33.64 11.49
CA GLY A 139 36.01 -32.63 10.61
C GLY A 139 35.02 -31.79 9.80
N VAL A 140 34.73 -30.50 10.08
CA VAL A 140 35.58 -29.29 10.27
C VAL A 140 36.50 -28.99 9.08
N ALA A 141 36.09 -27.99 8.28
CA ALA A 141 36.91 -26.96 7.58
C ALA A 141 35.91 -26.14 6.73
N ALA A 142 35.61 -24.84 6.90
CA ALA A 142 36.44 -23.64 7.08
C ALA A 142 37.48 -23.45 5.96
N ASN A 143 37.12 -22.66 4.93
CA ASN A 143 37.99 -21.92 3.98
C ASN A 143 37.08 -21.36 2.85
N VAL A 144 37.18 -20.14 2.32
CA VAL A 144 38.11 -18.99 2.42
C VAL A 144 37.26 -17.73 2.21
#